data_AF-A0A847WCD9-F1
#
_entry.id   AF-A0A847WCD9-F1
#
_cell.length_a   1.000
_cell.length_b   1.000
_cell.length_c   1.000
_cell.angle_alpha   90.00
_cell.angle_beta   90.00
_cell.angle_gamma   90.00
#
_symmetry.space_group_name_H-M   'P 1'
#
loop_
_entity.id
_entity.type
_entity.pdbx_description
1 polymer ?
#
loop_
_entity_poly.entity_id
_entity_poly.type
_entity_poly.pdbx_seq_one_letter_code
_entity_poly.pdbx_strand_id
1 'polypeptide(L)' 'MKILVINAGSSSLKYQLFNMDDETVIAKGNCERIGQETSFLTHKNSDGTKKEYYEVMEDHTDAIRLVFKALTDPET' A
#
# COMPACT_ATOMS: atom_id res chain seq x y z
N MET A 1 0.53 19.10 4.39
CA MET A 1 1.63 18.31 3.74
C MET A 1 1.28 16.82 3.79
N LYS A 2 1.56 16.03 2.75
CA LYS A 2 1.32 14.57 2.76
C LYS A 2 2.62 13.78 2.96
N ILE A 3 2.66 12.86 3.92
CA ILE A 3 3.82 11.99 4.19
C ILE A 3 3.44 10.53 3.99
N LEU A 4 4.15 9.84 3.11
CA LEU A 4 4.06 8.38 2.94
C LEU A 4 5.13 7.72 3.80
N VAL A 5 4.73 6.96 4.81
CA VAL A 5 5.63 6.17 5.66
C VAL A 5 5.65 4.74 5.17
N ILE A 6 6.86 4.19 4.98
CA ILE A 6 7.08 2.81 4.51
C ILE A 6 7.82 2.02 5.59
N ASN A 7 7.37 0.79 5.84
CA ASN A 7 8.10 -0.21 6.60
C ASN A 7 8.30 -1.44 5.70
N ALA A 8 9.55 -1.67 5.28
CA ALA A 8 9.93 -2.79 4.43
C ALA A 8 10.50 -3.94 5.27
N GLY A 9 9.84 -5.09 5.20
CA GLY A 9 10.36 -6.38 5.67
C GLY A 9 11.01 -7.17 4.52
N SER A 10 11.50 -8.38 4.79
CA SER A 10 12.13 -9.23 3.76
C SER A 10 11.19 -9.66 2.64
N SER A 11 9.92 -9.89 2.94
CA SER A 11 8.88 -10.31 1.98
C SER A 11 7.55 -9.57 2.15
N SER A 12 7.58 -8.41 2.81
CA SER A 12 6.41 -7.55 2.99
C SER A 12 6.78 -6.07 2.95
N LEU A 13 5.80 -5.22 2.66
CA LEU A 13 5.92 -3.77 2.71
C LEU A 13 4.62 -3.17 3.24
N LYS A 14 4.67 -2.61 4.44
CA LYS A 14 3.56 -1.86 5.04
C LYS A 14 3.71 -0.39 4.73
N TYR A 15 2.59 0.30 4.51
CA TYR A 15 2.60 1.74 4.34
C TYR A 15 1.40 2.42 4.97
N GLN A 16 1.58 3.70 5.28
CA GLN A 16 0.51 4.63 5.64
C GLN A 16 0.78 5.98 4.99
N LEU A 17 -0.26 6.58 4.41
CA LEU A 17 -0.23 7.95 3.92
C LEU A 17 -0.91 8.86 4.93
N PHE A 18 -0.17 9.81 5.48
CA PHE A 18 -0.67 10.78 6.44
C PHE A 18 -0.94 12.13 5.77
N ASN A 19 -2.02 12.78 6.20
CA ASN A 19 -2.13 14.23 6.13
C ASN A 19 -1.52 14.81 7.40
N MET A 20 -0.43 15.56 7.28
CA MET A 20 0.26 16.13 8.45
C MET A 20 -0.33 17.46 8.91
N ASP A 21 -1.37 17.97 8.25
CA ASP A 21 -2.05 19.18 8.69
C ASP A 21 -2.96 18.88 9.91
N ASP A 22 -3.46 17.64 10.02
CA ASP A 22 -4.33 17.15 11.10
C ASP A 22 -3.97 15.74 11.62
N GLU A 23 -2.81 15.22 11.21
CA GLU A 23 -2.28 13.88 11.53
C GLU A 23 -3.20 12.70 11.14
N THR A 24 -4.15 12.94 10.23
CA THR A 24 -5.08 11.88 9.79
C THR A 24 -4.40 10.89 8.85
N VAL A 25 -4.80 9.62 8.95
CA VAL A 25 -4.40 8.56 8.01
C VAL A 25 -5.36 8.58 6.83
N ILE A 26 -4.88 8.99 5.66
CA ILE A 26 -5.64 9.00 4.40
C ILE A 26 -5.86 7.57 3.92
N ALA A 27 -4.79 6.78 3.92
CA ALA A 27 -4.83 5.39 3.49
C ALA A 27 -3.72 4.58 4.17
N LYS A 28 -3.91 3.26 4.25
CA LYS A 28 -2.89 2.32 4.69
C LYS A 28 -2.97 1.02 3.91
N GLY A 29 -1.86 0.31 3.84
CA GLY A 29 -1.85 -0.99 3.20
C GLY A 29 -0.65 -1.85 3.55
N ASN A 30 -0.70 -3.07 3.02
CA ASN A 30 0.30 -4.09 3.22
C ASN A 30 0.45 -4.92 1.95
N CYS A 31 1.64 -4.86 1.35
CA CYS A 31 2.09 -5.80 0.34
C CYS A 31 2.62 -7.04 1.06
N GLU A 32 2.07 -8.21 0.74
CA GLU A 32 2.42 -9.48 1.38
C GLU A 32 2.95 -10.47 0.36
N ARG A 33 3.85 -11.35 0.83
CA ARG A 33 4.46 -12.43 0.03
C ARG A 33 5.20 -11.92 -1.22
N ILE A 34 5.87 -10.77 -1.12
CA ILE A 34 6.74 -10.25 -2.18
C ILE A 34 7.77 -11.33 -2.54
N GLY A 35 8.00 -11.52 -3.84
CA GLY A 35 8.83 -12.59 -4.41
C GLY A 35 8.11 -13.94 -4.55
N GLN A 36 6.79 -14.00 -4.42
CA GLN A 36 5.99 -15.21 -4.59
C GLN A 36 4.82 -14.98 -5.56
N GLU A 37 4.41 -16.02 -6.27
CA GLU A 37 3.24 -16.02 -7.17
C GLU A 37 1.90 -15.66 -6.48
N THR A 38 1.85 -15.80 -5.15
CA THR A 38 0.65 -15.51 -4.35
C THR A 38 0.72 -14.16 -3.65
N SER A 39 1.56 -13.25 -4.14
CA SER A 39 1.66 -11.91 -3.60
C SER A 39 0.38 -11.12 -3.81
N PHE A 40 0.09 -10.23 -2.86
CA PHE A 40 -1.08 -9.38 -2.92
C PHE A 40 -0.86 -8.09 -2.14
N LEU A 41 -1.59 -7.05 -2.50
CA LEU A 41 -1.71 -5.83 -1.72
C LEU A 41 -3.10 -5.76 -1.11
N THR A 42 -3.16 -5.59 0.20
CA THR A 42 -4.35 -5.06 0.88
C THR A 42 -4.24 -3.54 1.03
N HIS A 43 -5.21 -2.79 0.48
CA HIS A 43 -5.33 -1.34 0.61
C HIS A 43 -6.60 -0.97 1.38
N LYS A 44 -6.51 0.00 2.29
CA LYS A 44 -7.63 0.51 3.08
C LYS A 44 -7.61 2.03 3.14
N ASN A 45 -8.75 2.64 2.77
CA ASN A 45 -8.97 4.08 2.88
C ASN A 45 -9.48 4.51 4.26
N SER A 46 -9.42 5.82 4.51
CA SER A 46 -9.84 6.44 5.78
C SER A 46 -11.29 6.18 6.14
N ASP A 47 -12.16 6.03 5.14
CA ASP A 47 -13.59 5.71 5.27
C ASP A 47 -13.85 4.24 5.66
N GLY A 48 -12.81 3.40 5.63
CA GLY A 48 -12.91 1.99 5.95
C GLY A 48 -12.95 1.07 4.73
N THR A 49 -13.13 1.62 3.51
CA THR A 49 -13.19 0.86 2.26
C THR A 49 -11.89 0.09 2.06
N LYS A 50 -12.02 -1.18 1.70
CA LYS A 50 -10.90 -2.12 1.53
C LYS A 50 -10.91 -2.68 0.11
N LYS A 51 -9.74 -2.68 -0.53
CA LYS A 51 -9.51 -3.31 -1.84
C LYS A 51 -8.30 -4.23 -1.76
N GLU A 52 -8.38 -5.38 -2.42
CA GLU A 52 -7.28 -6.32 -2.54
C GLU A 52 -6.85 -6.41 -4.00
N TYR A 53 -5.54 -6.32 -4.22
CA TYR A 53 -4.93 -6.44 -5.54
C TYR A 53 -4.09 -7.72 -5.54
N TYR A 54 -4.52 -8.71 -6.31
CA TYR A 54 -3.80 -9.97 -6.51
C TYR A 54 -2.90 -9.82 -7.74
N GLU A 55 -1.72 -9.24 -7.54
CA GLU A 55 -0.71 -9.00 -8.57
C GLU A 55 0.63 -9.57 -8.09
N VAL A 56 1.37 -10.22 -8.99
CA VAL A 56 2.71 -10.73 -8.71
C VAL A 56 3.66 -9.55 -8.51
N MET A 57 4.31 -9.51 -7.35
CA MET A 57 5.34 -8.53 -6.98
C MET A 57 6.67 -9.27 -6.89
N GLU A 58 7.52 -9.18 -7.91
CA GLU A 58 8.80 -9.90 -7.94
C GLU A 58 9.76 -9.37 -6.86
N ASP A 59 9.72 -8.06 -6.61
CA ASP A 59 10.55 -7.37 -5.63
C ASP A 59 9.82 -6.19 -4.95
N HIS A 60 10.53 -5.46 -4.10
CA HIS A 60 9.99 -4.27 -3.44
C HIS A 60 9.74 -3.10 -4.39
N THR A 61 10.38 -3.07 -5.56
CA THR A 61 10.14 -2.06 -6.59
C THR A 61 8.72 -2.22 -7.14
N ASP A 62 8.34 -3.45 -7.48
CA ASP A 62 7.00 -3.76 -7.94
C ASP A 62 5.95 -3.53 -6.84
N ALA A 63 6.28 -3.87 -5.60
CA ALA A 63 5.43 -3.55 -4.46
C ALA A 63 5.17 -2.04 -4.35
N ILE A 64 6.20 -1.21 -4.43
CA ILE A 64 6.05 0.27 -4.38
C ILE A 64 5.22 0.79 -5.56
N ARG A 65 5.41 0.25 -6.77
CA ARG A 65 4.58 0.62 -7.94
C ARG A 65 3.11 0.32 -7.68
N LEU A 66 2.79 -0.85 -7.13
CA LEU A 66 1.43 -1.23 -6.80
C LEU A 66 0.84 -0.36 -5.68
N VAL A 67 1.65 0.05 -4.69
CA VAL A 67 1.24 1.03 -3.67
C VAL A 67 0.85 2.37 -4.30
N PHE A 68 1.66 2.91 -5.22
CA PHE A 68 1.33 4.16 -5.89
C PHE A 68 0.08 4.02 -6.76
N LYS A 69 -0.08 2.90 -7.47
CA LYS A 69 -1.29 2.58 -8.23
C LYS A 69 -2.52 2.61 -7.31
N ALA A 70 -2.48 1.92 -6.18
CA ALA A 70 -3.60 1.89 -5.23
C ALA A 70 -3.90 3.27 -4.61
N LEU A 71 -2.87 4.07 -4.29
CA LEU A 71 -3.03 5.42 -3.74
C LEU A 71 -3.58 6.45 -4.74
N THR A 72 -3.51 6.16 -6.04
CA THR A 72 -3.93 7.08 -7.12
C THR A 72 -5.07 6.53 -7.97
N ASP A 73 -5.59 5.36 -7.61
CA ASP A 73 -6.69 4.70 -8.30
C ASP A 73 -8.01 5.44 -8.00
N PRO A 74 -8.68 5.99 -9.02
CA PRO A 74 -9.86 6.83 -8.86
C PRO A 74 -11.09 6.08 -8.34
N GLU A 75 -11.05 4.73 -8.32
CA GLU A 75 -12.13 3.87 -7.86
C GLU A 75 -11.90 3.32 -6.44
N THR A 76 -10.92 3.88 -5.71
CA THR A 76 -10.55 3.46 -4.34
C THR A 76 -11.02 4.47 -3.31
#